data_AF-A0A4V5LQZ2-F1
#
_entry.id   AF-A0A4V5LQZ2-F1
#
_cell.length_a   1.000
_cell.length_b   1.000
_cell.length_c   1.000
_cell.angle_alpha   90.00
_cell.angle_beta   90.00
_cell.angle_gamma   90.00
#
_symmetry.space_group_name_H-M   'P 1'
#
loop_
_entity.id
_entity.type
_entity.pdbx_description
1 polymer ?
#
loop_
_entity_poly.entity_id
_entity_poly.type
_entity_poly.pdbx_seq_one_letter_code
_entity_poly.pdbx_strand_id
1 'polypeptide(L)' 'MFKQRKNKKFNYKPRFSKESQLEEHSKGHNLASKWQKQRDASLGKGRRGFPMRTLIIILVLLLICMYVLENKFM' A
#
# COMPACT_ATOMS: atom_id res chain seq x y z
N MET A 1 31.79 -34.53 26.18
CA MET A 1 31.62 -33.89 24.85
C MET A 1 30.43 -34.54 24.16
N PHE A 2 29.25 -33.91 24.19
CA PHE A 2 28.02 -34.49 23.65
C PHE A 2 27.90 -34.20 22.15
N LYS A 3 28.02 -35.23 21.31
CA LYS A 3 27.74 -35.10 19.87
C LYS A 3 26.24 -35.04 19.66
N GLN A 4 25.69 -33.84 19.46
CA GLN A 4 24.28 -33.67 19.10
C GLN A 4 24.01 -34.34 17.75
N ARG A 5 23.10 -35.32 17.73
CA ARG A 5 22.68 -36.01 16.50
C ARG A 5 21.85 -35.03 15.67
N LYS A 6 22.25 -34.77 14.42
CA LYS A 6 21.55 -33.83 13.53
C LYS A 6 20.10 -34.33 13.31
N ASN A 7 19.14 -33.43 13.53
CA ASN A 7 17.71 -33.72 13.37
C ASN A 7 17.43 -34.24 11.95
N LYS A 8 16.90 -35.46 11.83
CA LYS A 8 16.40 -35.98 10.56
C LYS A 8 15.23 -35.09 10.13
N LYS A 9 15.41 -34.32 9.06
CA LYS A 9 14.32 -33.52 8.48
C LYS A 9 13.31 -34.47 7.85
N PHE A 10 12.05 -34.32 8.23
CA PHE A 10 10.94 -35.07 7.65
C PHE A 10 10.73 -34.57 6.22
N ASN A 11 11.16 -35.36 5.24
CA ASN A 11 10.94 -35.06 3.81
C ASN A 11 9.56 -35.58 3.41
N TYR A 12 8.52 -34.84 3.77
CA TYR A 12 7.16 -35.16 3.35
C TYR A 12 6.81 -34.43 2.07
N LYS A 13 6.40 -35.22 1.07
CA LYS A 13 5.81 -34.70 -0.16
C LYS A 13 4.30 -34.99 -0.10
N PRO A 14 3.44 -33.96 0.02
CA PRO A 14 2.01 -34.17 0.07
C PRO A 14 1.51 -34.82 -1.22
N ARG A 15 0.56 -35.76 -1.09
CA ARG A 15 0.04 -36.59 -2.19
C ARG A 15 -0.52 -35.79 -3.37
N PHE A 16 -1.00 -34.58 -3.11
CA PHE A 16 -1.59 -33.67 -4.11
C PHE A 16 -0.63 -32.56 -4.61
N SER A 17 0.64 -32.58 -4.20
CA SER A 17 1.62 -31.54 -4.59
C SER A 17 1.94 -31.51 -6.08
N LYS A 18 1.68 -32.59 -6.83
CA LYS A 18 1.94 -32.63 -8.28
C LYS A 18 0.88 -31.86 -9.08
N GLU A 19 -0.38 -31.94 -8.65
CA GLU A 19 -1.49 -31.18 -9.23
C GLU A 19 -1.40 -29.70 -8.85
N SER A 20 -1.06 -29.43 -7.57
CA SER A 20 -0.98 -28.06 -7.06
C SER A 20 0.19 -27.28 -7.65
N GLN A 21 1.30 -27.90 -8.04
CA GLN A 21 2.47 -27.17 -8.58
C GLN A 21 2.17 -26.44 -9.90
N LEU A 22 1.29 -26.97 -10.75
CA LEU A 22 0.91 -26.33 -12.03
C LEU A 22 -0.08 -25.17 -11.81
N GLU A 23 -1.01 -25.35 -10.87
CA GLU A 23 -2.04 -24.37 -10.49
C GLU A 23 -1.49 -23.24 -9.58
N GLU A 24 -0.52 -23.54 -8.72
CA GLU A 24 0.05 -22.62 -7.74
C GLU A 24 1.06 -21.66 -8.38
N HIS A 25 1.79 -22.10 -9.40
CA HIS A 25 2.69 -21.23 -10.15
C HIS A 25 1.95 -20.11 -10.90
N SER A 26 0.73 -20.40 -11.36
CA SER A 26 -0.14 -19.48 -12.11
C SER A 26 -1.03 -18.64 -11.18
N LYS A 27 -1.59 -19.22 -10.10
CA LYS A 27 -2.40 -18.47 -9.11
C LYS A 27 -1.57 -17.68 -8.09
N GLY A 28 -0.46 -18.22 -7.62
CA GLY A 28 0.43 -17.59 -6.64
C GLY A 28 1.06 -16.30 -7.15
N HIS A 29 1.46 -16.27 -8.42
CA HIS A 29 2.01 -15.07 -9.08
C HIS A 29 0.97 -13.94 -9.16
N ASN A 30 -0.30 -14.27 -9.46
CA ASN A 30 -1.40 -13.31 -9.54
C ASN A 30 -1.84 -12.79 -8.16
N LEU A 31 -1.76 -13.61 -7.12
CA LEU A 31 -2.06 -13.18 -5.76
C LEU A 31 -0.95 -12.28 -5.22
N ALA A 32 0.31 -12.71 -5.31
CA ALA A 32 1.46 -11.93 -4.81
C ALA A 32 1.56 -10.54 -5.47
N SER A 33 1.34 -10.46 -6.78
CA SER A 33 1.30 -9.18 -7.52
C SER A 33 0.13 -8.29 -7.11
N LYS A 34 -1.07 -8.84 -6.85
CA LYS A 34 -2.20 -8.07 -6.29
C LYS A 34 -1.89 -7.53 -4.89
N TRP A 35 -1.28 -8.34 -4.02
CA TRP A 35 -0.85 -7.92 -2.69
C TRP A 35 0.23 -6.85 -2.72
N GLN A 36 1.18 -6.93 -3.66
CA GLN A 36 2.20 -5.90 -3.84
C GLN A 36 1.58 -4.59 -4.34
N LYS A 37 0.71 -4.63 -5.36
CA LYS A 37 0.00 -3.45 -5.88
C LYS A 37 -0.84 -2.74 -4.81
N GLN A 38 -1.48 -3.50 -3.92
CA GLN A 38 -2.29 -2.92 -2.85
C GLN A 38 -1.42 -2.29 -1.74
N ARG A 39 -0.25 -2.86 -1.44
CA ARG A 39 0.74 -2.24 -0.54
C ARG A 39 1.33 -0.97 -1.15
N ASP A 40 1.71 -1.00 -2.43
CA ASP A 40 2.25 0.17 -3.11
C ASP A 40 1.21 1.31 -3.20
N ALA A 41 -0.07 0.96 -3.40
CA ALA A 41 -1.17 1.92 -3.37
C ALA A 41 -1.44 2.52 -1.97
N SER A 42 -1.17 1.77 -0.88
CA SER A 42 -1.33 2.27 0.49
C SER A 42 -0.13 3.10 0.95
N LEU A 43 1.09 2.75 0.54
CA LEU A 43 2.32 3.47 0.88
C LEU A 43 2.49 4.77 0.05
N GLY A 44 2.06 4.78 -1.21
CA GLY A 44 2.16 5.95 -2.10
C GLY A 44 1.13 7.06 -1.86
N LYS A 45 0.15 6.84 -0.97
CA LYS A 45 -0.95 7.77 -0.69
C LYS A 45 -0.75 8.60 0.59
N GLY A 46 0.46 8.57 1.17
CA GLY A 46 0.78 9.26 2.43
C GLY A 46 1.26 10.72 2.30
N ARG A 47 1.58 11.22 1.10
CA ARG A 47 2.14 12.59 0.91
C ARG A 47 1.70 13.27 -0.39
N ARG A 48 0.45 13.11 -0.81
CA ARG A 48 -0.11 14.08 -1.76
C ARG A 48 -0.43 15.33 -0.97
N GLY A 49 0.55 16.22 -0.87
CA GLY A 49 0.31 17.60 -0.43
C GLY A 49 -0.88 18.19 -1.19
N PHE A 50 -1.55 19.15 -0.56
CA PHE A 50 -2.69 19.84 -1.17
C PHE A 50 -2.35 20.21 -2.63
N PRO A 51 -3.18 19.83 -3.61
CA PRO A 51 -2.90 20.16 -5.00
C PRO A 51 -2.72 21.68 -5.10
N MET A 52 -1.75 22.17 -5.86
CA MET A 52 -1.46 23.61 -5.99
C MET A 52 -2.72 24.46 -6.23
N ARG A 53 -3.70 23.90 -6.93
CA ARG A 53 -5.02 24.51 -7.16
C ARG A 53 -5.78 24.84 -5.86
N THR A 54 -5.78 23.96 -4.86
CA THR A 54 -6.47 24.23 -3.58
C THR A 54 -5.78 25.32 -2.77
N LEU A 55 -4.44 25.43 -2.86
CA LEU A 55 -3.71 26.54 -2.22
C LEU A 55 -4.08 27.89 -2.85
N ILE A 56 -4.22 27.94 -4.18
CA ILE A 56 -4.66 29.15 -4.91
C ILE A 56 -6.11 29.51 -4.54
N ILE A 57 -7.02 28.53 -4.46
CA ILE A 57 -8.42 28.77 -4.06
C ILE A 57 -8.50 29.34 -2.64
N ILE A 58 -7.74 28.78 -1.69
CA ILE A 58 -7.67 29.28 -0.32
C ILE A 58 -7.14 30.71 -0.26
N LEU A 59 -6.13 31.03 -1.06
CA LEU A 59 -5.56 32.38 -1.14
C LEU A 59 -6.60 33.41 -1.62
N VAL A 60 -7.31 33.09 -2.70
CA VAL A 60 -8.36 33.96 -3.25
C VAL A 60 -9.51 34.12 -2.26
N LEU A 61 -9.91 33.02 -1.60
CA LEU A 61 -10.95 33.03 -0.58
C LEU A 61 -10.60 33.93 0.62
N LEU A 62 -9.33 33.92 1.06
CA LEU A 62 -8.84 34.79 2.13
C LEU A 62 -8.93 36.28 1.75
N LEU A 63 -8.56 36.63 0.51
CA LEU A 63 -8.67 38.00 0.01
C LEU A 63 -10.13 38.46 -0.02
N ILE A 64 -11.05 37.62 -0.50
CA ILE A 64 -12.49 37.92 -0.51
C ILE A 64 -13.02 38.07 0.91
N CYS A 65 -12.62 37.17 1.82
CA CYS A 65 -13.02 37.24 3.22
C CYS A 65 -12.60 38.57 3.83
N MET A 66 -11.33 38.96 3.67
CA MET A 66 -10.81 40.23 4.17
C MET A 66 -11.57 41.42 3.58
N TYR A 67 -11.81 41.41 2.27
CA TYR A 67 -12.55 42.47 1.58
C TYR A 67 -13.97 42.61 2.11
N VAL A 68 -14.69 41.50 2.30
CA VAL A 68 -16.06 41.52 2.84
C VAL A 68 -16.08 42.00 4.28
N LEU A 69 -15.11 41.60 5.10
CA LEU A 69 -15.01 42.10 6.47
C LEU A 69 -14.77 43.61 6.48
N GLU A 70 -13.85 44.10 5.66
CA GLU A 70 -13.55 45.53 5.59
C GLU A 70 -14.76 46.33 5.09
N ASN A 71 -15.42 45.90 4.02
CA ASN A 71 -16.59 46.59 3.46
C ASN A 71 -17.86 46.53 4.34
N LYS A 72 -17.91 45.62 5.31
CA LYS A 72 -19.11 45.38 6.13
C LYS A 72 -18.94 45.82 7.58
N PHE A 73 -17.70 45.89 8.06
CA PHE A 73 -17.38 46.39 9.40
C PHE A 73 -16.77 47.80 9.40
N MET A 74 -16.27 48.33 8.27
CA MET A 74 -16.03 49.77 8.09
C MET A 74 -17.27 50.48 7.53
#